data_AF-A0A3B4UXC7-F1
#
_entry.id   AF-A0A3B4UXC7-F1
#
_cell.length_a   1.000
_cell.length_b   1.000
_cell.length_c   1.000
_cell.angle_alpha   90.00
_cell.angle_beta   90.00
_cell.angle_gamma   90.00
#
_symmetry.space_group_name_H-M   'P 1'
#
loop_
_entity.id
_entity.type
_entity.pdbx_description
1 polymer ?
#
loop_
_entity_poly.entity_id
_entity_poly.type
_entity_poly.pdbx_seq_one_letter_code
_entity_poly.pdbx_strand_id
1 'polypeptide(L)'
;MLDGLEEDRSSCSTESSGGSGASSPEDSEDEELGGGGGGGGGGGGGVTQLTPTSSSSSLTLIKTNGQVYTYPDGKAGMATCEMCGMVGVRDAFYSKTKRFCSVSCSRSYSSNSKKASILARLQGKPPTKKAKVLQKQPLMTKLAAYAQHQANQHSGVKKSVPVEMFDWGRYLGDGDVMGAPVSCFKHVPMGRSWGDISEGVRVEVPNTDSGLPMKVYWIAGIIKLAGFKALLRYEGFDSDSTRDFWLNLCVPDIHPVGWCAAGGKPLVPPQTILHRFTNWKTFLIKRLTGSKTLPPDFSSKVQESMQFPFKKQMRVEVVDKTHLCRTRVALVEQVIGGRLRLVYEECDDGTDDFWCHMYSPLIHSIGWSRSIGHRFKRSDVSKKLDGQLDAPGQLFAKVKEVDQTGSWFEDGMKLEAIDPLNLSAICVATVRKVLADGYLMIGIDGSEAADGSDWFCYHSMSPSIFPAGFCEINNIELTPPRGYTNLPFRWFEYLKETKSVAAPVTLFNKDVPNHGFRPGMKLEAVDLMEPRLVCVATVTRIVHRLLRIHFDGWEDEYDQWVDCESPDLYPVGWCQLTGYQLQPPAVNAGKTHTRSQIKEENTEGTDLCSERTETETNGSSGDFFTNQDQ
;
A
#
# COMPACT_ATOMS: atom_id res chain seq x y z
N MET A 1 -27.43 49.90 16.22
CA MET A 1 -26.82 50.60 17.37
C MET A 1 -25.32 50.50 17.20
N LEU A 2 -24.69 51.67 17.00
CA LEU A 2 -23.28 52.05 17.25
C LEU A 2 -22.19 51.18 16.59
N ASP A 3 -21.56 51.63 15.51
CA ASP A 3 -20.50 52.67 15.39
C ASP A 3 -19.09 52.16 15.74
N GLY A 4 -18.13 52.41 14.85
CA GLY A 4 -16.70 52.20 15.09
C GLY A 4 -15.85 52.09 13.81
N LEU A 5 -15.64 53.22 13.15
CA LEU A 5 -14.71 53.44 12.03
C LEU A 5 -13.23 53.37 12.49
N GLU A 6 -12.32 52.92 11.61
CA GLU A 6 -11.21 53.77 11.12
C GLU A 6 -10.53 53.16 9.87
N GLU A 7 -10.40 54.01 8.85
CA GLU A 7 -9.68 53.83 7.59
C GLU A 7 -8.22 54.30 7.74
N ASP A 8 -7.30 53.71 6.96
CA ASP A 8 -6.29 54.45 6.17
C ASP A 8 -5.74 53.49 5.10
N ARG A 9 -6.24 53.55 3.86
CA ARG A 9 -5.78 54.38 2.72
C ARG A 9 -4.30 54.23 2.37
N SER A 10 -4.03 53.59 1.23
CA SER A 10 -3.35 54.23 0.10
C SER A 10 -3.20 53.25 -1.07
N SER A 11 -3.93 53.53 -2.13
CA SER A 11 -3.71 53.07 -3.49
C SER A 11 -3.27 54.28 -4.32
N CYS A 12 -2.24 54.16 -5.16
CA CYS A 12 -2.30 54.62 -6.54
C CYS A 12 -1.07 54.19 -7.36
N SER A 13 -1.39 53.78 -8.57
CA SER A 13 -0.62 53.57 -9.80
C SER A 13 0.20 54.79 -10.23
N THR A 14 1.31 54.61 -10.97
CA THR A 14 1.45 55.03 -12.38
C THR A 14 2.81 54.67 -12.99
N GLU A 15 2.76 54.47 -14.30
CA GLU A 15 3.81 54.14 -15.25
C GLU A 15 4.79 55.30 -15.49
N SER A 16 6.01 55.01 -15.96
CA SER A 16 6.46 55.32 -17.35
C SER A 16 8.00 55.46 -17.53
N SER A 17 8.46 54.79 -18.59
CA SER A 17 9.47 55.19 -19.60
C SER A 17 10.96 55.41 -19.26
N GLY A 18 11.81 54.63 -19.95
CA GLY A 18 12.61 55.17 -21.07
C GLY A 18 14.13 55.12 -20.95
N GLY A 19 14.78 54.35 -21.82
CA GLY A 19 16.23 54.42 -22.05
C GLY A 19 16.75 53.32 -22.98
N SER A 20 16.98 53.68 -24.25
CA SER A 20 17.22 52.82 -25.41
C SER A 20 18.71 52.62 -25.77
N GLY A 21 18.98 51.61 -26.63
CA GLY A 21 20.18 51.48 -27.50
C GLY A 21 20.59 50.00 -27.68
N ALA A 22 20.15 49.27 -28.71
CA ALA A 22 20.72 49.15 -30.08
C ALA A 22 22.23 48.76 -30.05
N SER A 23 22.78 47.73 -30.74
CA SER A 23 22.47 47.10 -32.03
C SER A 23 23.28 45.79 -32.18
N SER A 24 22.81 44.84 -33.01
CA SER A 24 23.57 43.69 -33.59
C SER A 24 24.46 44.17 -34.77
N PRO A 25 25.01 43.31 -35.68
CA PRO A 25 25.64 41.97 -35.61
C PRO A 25 27.01 41.94 -36.38
N GLU A 26 27.51 40.73 -36.67
CA GLU A 26 28.36 40.32 -37.84
C GLU A 26 29.81 39.85 -37.57
N ASP A 27 30.01 38.60 -38.03
CA ASP A 27 31.15 38.00 -38.72
C ASP A 27 32.57 38.09 -38.13
N SER A 28 33.23 36.93 -38.03
CA SER A 28 34.26 36.52 -38.99
C SER A 28 34.94 35.23 -38.52
N GLU A 29 34.95 34.24 -39.40
CA GLU A 29 35.91 33.13 -39.44
C GLU A 29 37.32 33.70 -39.67
N ASP A 30 38.34 33.11 -39.07
CA ASP A 30 39.61 32.87 -39.77
C ASP A 30 40.54 31.93 -38.99
N GLU A 31 41.23 31.13 -39.78
CA GLU A 31 42.15 30.05 -39.43
C GLU A 31 43.53 30.53 -38.95
N GLU A 32 44.28 29.63 -38.28
CA GLU A 32 45.68 29.28 -38.59
C GLU A 32 46.11 28.13 -37.64
N LEU A 33 46.37 26.92 -38.14
CA LEU A 33 47.61 26.38 -38.73
C LEU A 33 48.68 25.88 -37.73
N GLY A 34 49.12 24.65 -37.98
CA GLY A 34 50.40 24.07 -37.51
C GLY A 34 50.24 22.84 -36.61
N GLY A 35 50.65 21.62 -36.96
CA GLY A 35 51.36 21.14 -38.14
C GLY A 35 51.77 19.66 -37.94
N GLY A 36 51.99 18.95 -39.06
CA GLY A 36 52.83 17.75 -39.24
C GLY A 36 52.45 16.47 -38.47
N GLY A 37 52.36 15.29 -39.07
CA GLY A 37 52.78 14.83 -40.38
C GLY A 37 53.15 13.33 -40.30
N GLY A 38 52.68 12.55 -41.28
CA GLY A 38 53.22 11.23 -41.68
C GLY A 38 52.91 10.04 -40.74
N GLY A 39 52.53 8.86 -41.22
CA GLY A 39 52.42 8.33 -42.57
C GLY A 39 52.55 6.79 -42.54
N GLY A 40 51.74 6.09 -43.34
CA GLY A 40 51.90 4.67 -43.73
C GLY A 40 51.48 3.64 -42.66
N GLY A 41 50.74 2.57 -42.94
CA GLY A 41 50.31 1.97 -44.20
C GLY A 41 50.26 0.44 -44.03
N GLY A 42 49.11 -0.17 -44.37
CA GLY A 42 49.02 -1.51 -44.98
C GLY A 42 49.23 -2.78 -44.14
N GLY A 43 48.11 -3.43 -43.78
CA GLY A 43 47.65 -4.69 -44.40
C GLY A 43 48.34 -6.04 -44.12
N GLY A 44 47.52 -7.07 -43.90
CA GLY A 44 47.77 -8.44 -44.37
C GLY A 44 48.02 -9.51 -43.31
N GLY A 45 47.14 -10.52 -43.25
CA GLY A 45 47.19 -11.64 -42.30
C GLY A 45 48.12 -12.81 -42.69
N GLY A 46 48.19 -13.81 -41.81
CA GLY A 46 48.89 -15.08 -42.07
C GLY A 46 49.14 -15.90 -40.81
N VAL A 47 48.63 -17.13 -40.80
CA VAL A 47 48.64 -18.13 -39.73
C VAL A 47 50.04 -18.72 -39.51
N THR A 48 50.46 -18.95 -38.25
CA THR A 48 51.45 -19.99 -37.88
C THR A 48 51.24 -20.48 -36.44
N GLN A 49 51.41 -21.79 -36.25
CA GLN A 49 51.20 -22.53 -35.01
C GLN A 49 52.54 -23.08 -34.52
N LEU A 50 52.99 -22.73 -33.30
CA LEU A 50 53.99 -23.46 -32.49
C LEU A 50 53.79 -23.14 -30.98
N THR A 51 53.69 -24.17 -30.15
CA THR A 51 53.65 -24.18 -28.66
C THR A 51 55.07 -24.37 -28.06
N PRO A 52 55.30 -24.39 -26.72
CA PRO A 52 54.60 -23.83 -25.54
C PRO A 52 55.55 -23.00 -24.61
N THR A 53 55.02 -22.24 -23.64
CA THR A 53 55.61 -22.05 -22.28
C THR A 53 54.71 -21.20 -21.38
N SER A 54 54.80 -21.48 -20.08
CA SER A 54 53.97 -21.09 -18.94
C SER A 54 54.02 -19.62 -18.50
N SER A 55 52.87 -19.04 -18.12
CA SER A 55 52.74 -18.22 -16.89
C SER A 55 51.29 -17.81 -16.55
N SER A 56 50.83 -18.29 -15.39
CA SER A 56 49.96 -17.64 -14.39
C SER A 56 48.66 -16.92 -14.84
N SER A 57 47.53 -17.64 -14.86
CA SER A 57 46.18 -17.09 -14.71
C SER A 57 45.77 -17.06 -13.22
N SER A 58 45.53 -15.86 -12.71
CA SER A 58 44.99 -15.58 -11.37
C SER A 58 43.56 -16.12 -11.23
N LEU A 59 43.34 -17.06 -10.31
CA LEU A 59 42.02 -17.61 -9.95
C LEU A 59 41.21 -16.60 -9.11
N THR A 60 39.93 -16.42 -9.46
CA THR A 60 38.97 -15.56 -8.76
C THR A 60 38.64 -16.12 -7.37
N LEU A 61 38.92 -15.34 -6.31
CA LEU A 61 38.48 -15.62 -4.94
C LEU A 61 37.06 -15.07 -4.72
N ILE A 62 36.12 -15.91 -4.26
CA ILE A 62 34.84 -15.45 -3.72
C ILE A 62 34.83 -15.73 -2.22
N LYS A 63 34.63 -14.69 -1.40
CA LYS A 63 34.51 -14.80 0.06
C LYS A 63 33.03 -14.78 0.46
N THR A 64 32.55 -15.84 1.11
CA THR A 64 31.25 -15.88 1.82
C THR A 64 31.43 -16.61 3.16
N ASN A 65 30.79 -16.12 4.23
CA ASN A 65 30.84 -16.66 5.60
C ASN A 65 32.24 -16.82 6.24
N GLY A 66 33.20 -15.96 5.89
CA GLY A 66 34.53 -15.96 6.52
C GLY A 66 35.43 -17.16 6.19
N GLN A 67 35.00 -18.07 5.30
CA GLN A 67 35.85 -19.15 4.78
C GLN A 67 36.30 -18.84 3.35
N VAL A 68 37.59 -19.08 3.08
CA VAL A 68 38.22 -18.92 1.77
C VAL A 68 38.07 -20.23 1.00
N TYR A 69 37.34 -20.20 -0.11
CA TYR A 69 37.28 -21.33 -1.05
C TYR A 69 38.14 -21.00 -2.27
N THR A 70 39.32 -21.62 -2.34
CA THR A 70 40.09 -21.71 -3.59
C THR A 70 39.47 -22.80 -4.45
N TYR A 71 39.22 -22.53 -5.73
CA TYR A 71 38.79 -23.53 -6.72
C TYR A 71 39.81 -24.69 -6.77
N PRO A 72 39.50 -25.88 -6.25
CA PRO A 72 40.38 -27.04 -6.38
C PRO A 72 39.82 -27.88 -7.53
N ASP A 73 40.29 -27.56 -8.73
CA ASP A 73 39.96 -28.27 -9.98
C ASP A 73 38.47 -28.19 -10.39
N GLY A 74 38.20 -27.98 -11.68
CA GLY A 74 36.85 -27.77 -12.22
C GLY A 74 35.89 -28.98 -12.16
N LYS A 75 36.00 -29.88 -11.17
CA LYS A 75 35.11 -31.05 -11.01
C LYS A 75 33.92 -30.83 -10.08
N ALA A 76 33.85 -29.73 -9.33
CA ALA A 76 32.69 -29.41 -8.48
C ALA A 76 31.56 -28.77 -9.31
N GLY A 77 30.56 -29.56 -9.68
CA GLY A 77 29.41 -29.06 -10.46
C GLY A 77 28.64 -27.94 -9.73
N MET A 78 27.88 -27.13 -10.49
CA MET A 78 26.92 -26.18 -9.91
C MET A 78 25.62 -26.88 -9.53
N ALA A 79 24.97 -26.41 -8.46
CA ALA A 79 23.65 -26.85 -8.04
C ALA A 79 22.70 -25.66 -7.95
N THR A 80 21.41 -25.94 -8.15
CA THR A 80 20.31 -24.96 -8.02
C THR A 80 19.40 -25.39 -6.87
N CYS A 81 19.06 -24.47 -5.98
CA CYS A 81 18.27 -24.79 -4.82
C CYS A 81 16.81 -25.04 -5.23
N GLU A 82 16.27 -26.20 -4.86
CA GLU A 82 14.90 -26.57 -5.26
C GLU A 82 13.77 -25.80 -4.55
N MET A 83 14.10 -24.94 -3.57
CA MET A 83 13.11 -24.07 -2.92
C MET A 83 13.16 -22.63 -3.39
N CYS A 84 14.35 -22.02 -3.41
CA CYS A 84 14.51 -20.59 -3.70
C CYS A 84 15.17 -20.30 -5.05
N GLY A 85 15.58 -21.32 -5.80
CA GLY A 85 16.20 -21.16 -7.12
C GLY A 85 17.64 -20.64 -7.12
N MET A 86 18.24 -20.37 -5.95
CA MET A 86 19.63 -19.93 -5.83
C MET A 86 20.61 -20.93 -6.48
N VAL A 87 21.52 -20.45 -7.32
CA VAL A 87 22.56 -21.25 -7.99
C VAL A 87 23.91 -21.03 -7.32
N GLY A 88 24.65 -22.10 -7.04
CA GLY A 88 25.99 -22.00 -6.46
C GLY A 88 26.79 -23.29 -6.55
N VAL A 89 27.99 -23.31 -5.97
CA VAL A 89 28.87 -24.48 -5.96
C VAL A 89 28.21 -25.62 -5.18
N ARG A 90 28.07 -26.81 -5.79
CA ARG A 90 27.31 -27.94 -5.21
C ARG A 90 27.81 -28.35 -3.84
N ASP A 91 29.09 -28.18 -3.52
CA ASP A 91 29.63 -28.56 -2.22
C ASP A 91 29.23 -27.58 -1.10
N ALA A 92 28.91 -26.32 -1.44
CA ALA A 92 28.37 -25.33 -0.52
C ALA A 92 26.87 -25.53 -0.22
N PHE A 93 26.20 -26.45 -0.91
CA PHE A 93 24.78 -26.73 -0.68
C PHE A 93 24.59 -27.58 0.59
N TYR A 94 23.52 -27.26 1.30
CA TYR A 94 23.02 -27.95 2.48
C TYR A 94 22.37 -29.30 2.11
N SER A 95 22.42 -30.26 3.05
CA SER A 95 21.96 -31.67 2.97
C SER A 95 22.91 -32.66 2.28
N LYS A 96 22.79 -33.97 2.60
CA LYS A 96 23.58 -35.06 1.98
C LYS A 96 23.39 -35.17 0.46
N THR A 97 22.27 -34.70 -0.06
CA THR A 97 21.94 -34.73 -1.49
C THR A 97 22.27 -33.42 -2.22
N LYS A 98 22.76 -32.39 -1.50
CA LYS A 98 23.18 -31.10 -2.05
C LYS A 98 22.09 -30.38 -2.87
N ARG A 99 20.82 -30.54 -2.47
CA ARG A 99 19.63 -30.00 -3.18
C ARG A 99 19.16 -28.63 -2.68
N PHE A 100 19.65 -28.16 -1.54
CA PHE A 100 19.16 -26.93 -0.89
C PHE A 100 20.32 -26.03 -0.53
N CYS A 101 20.18 -24.71 -0.69
CA CYS A 101 21.25 -23.77 -0.30
C CYS A 101 21.35 -23.56 1.22
N SER A 102 20.31 -23.93 1.99
CA SER A 102 20.26 -23.73 3.44
C SER A 102 19.37 -24.72 4.18
N VAL A 103 19.53 -24.79 5.51
CA VAL A 103 18.66 -25.54 6.44
C VAL A 103 17.21 -25.11 6.29
N SER A 104 16.96 -23.80 6.19
CA SER A 104 15.63 -23.21 6.06
C SER A 104 14.97 -23.66 4.75
N CYS A 105 15.68 -23.61 3.62
CA CYS A 105 15.17 -24.14 2.35
C CYS A 105 14.85 -25.65 2.46
N SER A 106 15.70 -26.45 3.10
CA SER A 106 15.43 -27.89 3.30
C SER A 106 14.19 -28.15 4.17
N ARG A 107 14.00 -27.37 5.24
CA ARG A 107 12.85 -27.50 6.15
C ARG A 107 11.56 -27.07 5.45
N SER A 108 11.58 -25.94 4.74
CA SER A 108 10.44 -25.41 3.97
C SER A 108 10.01 -26.35 2.83
N TYR A 109 10.95 -27.03 2.17
CA TYR A 109 10.62 -28.07 1.19
C TYR A 109 9.90 -29.27 1.84
N SER A 110 10.37 -29.68 3.01
CA SER A 110 9.83 -30.83 3.74
C SER A 110 8.43 -30.58 4.29
N SER A 111 8.13 -29.37 4.75
CA SER A 111 6.77 -28.98 5.16
C SER A 111 5.81 -28.86 3.97
N ASN A 112 6.27 -28.33 2.84
CA ASN A 112 5.44 -28.18 1.64
C ASN A 112 5.11 -29.55 0.98
N SER A 113 6.04 -30.50 1.04
CA SER A 113 5.82 -31.88 0.56
C SER A 113 4.83 -32.68 1.43
N LYS A 114 4.78 -32.44 2.76
CA LYS A 114 3.73 -33.00 3.64
C LYS A 114 2.35 -32.46 3.27
N LYS A 115 2.23 -31.15 2.98
CA LYS A 115 0.99 -30.51 2.51
C LYS A 115 0.50 -31.13 1.18
N ALA A 116 1.42 -31.37 0.24
CA ALA A 116 1.12 -32.04 -1.03
C ALA A 116 0.75 -33.53 -0.89
N SER A 117 1.38 -34.27 0.04
CA SER A 117 1.06 -35.68 0.30
C SER A 117 -0.29 -35.88 0.99
N ILE A 118 -0.72 -34.94 1.82
CA ILE A 118 -2.04 -34.95 2.45
C ILE A 118 -3.13 -34.65 1.42
N LEU A 119 -2.90 -33.65 0.56
CA LEU A 119 -3.77 -33.33 -0.58
C LEU A 119 -3.92 -34.51 -1.57
N ALA A 120 -2.86 -35.27 -1.81
CA ALA A 120 -2.92 -36.45 -2.70
C ALA A 120 -3.72 -37.63 -2.09
N ARG A 121 -3.70 -37.82 -0.76
CA ARG A 121 -4.51 -38.82 -0.06
C ARG A 121 -5.99 -38.45 -0.01
N LEU A 122 -6.30 -37.17 0.15
CA LEU A 122 -7.68 -36.65 0.12
C LEU A 122 -8.32 -36.76 -1.28
N GLN A 123 -7.51 -36.87 -2.34
CA GLN A 123 -7.96 -37.07 -3.73
C GLN A 123 -7.98 -38.55 -4.18
N GLY A 124 -7.84 -39.51 -3.25
CA GLY A 124 -8.09 -40.93 -3.52
C GLY A 124 -7.08 -41.65 -4.43
N LYS A 125 -5.85 -41.12 -4.63
CA LYS A 125 -4.85 -41.78 -5.51
C LYS A 125 -3.94 -42.74 -4.73
N PRO A 126 -3.74 -44.00 -5.20
CA PRO A 126 -2.92 -44.98 -4.48
C PRO A 126 -1.41 -44.67 -4.59
N PRO A 127 -0.59 -45.10 -3.61
CA PRO A 127 0.83 -44.79 -3.57
C PRO A 127 1.62 -45.66 -4.55
N THR A 128 2.23 -45.06 -5.57
CA THR A 128 3.10 -45.78 -6.51
C THR A 128 4.54 -45.87 -5.99
N LYS A 129 5.04 -47.10 -5.81
CA LYS A 129 6.46 -47.40 -5.53
C LYS A 129 7.27 -47.27 -6.83
N LYS A 130 7.65 -46.05 -7.19
CA LYS A 130 8.79 -45.64 -8.06
C LYS A 130 8.48 -44.24 -8.56
N ALA A 131 9.04 -43.23 -7.90
CA ALA A 131 8.95 -41.85 -8.36
C ALA A 131 9.76 -41.70 -9.66
N LYS A 132 9.09 -41.75 -10.81
CA LYS A 132 9.60 -41.06 -12.00
C LYS A 132 9.51 -39.57 -11.71
N VAL A 133 10.65 -38.90 -11.85
CA VAL A 133 10.81 -37.45 -11.70
C VAL A 133 9.76 -36.76 -12.56
N LEU A 134 8.74 -36.20 -11.90
CA LEU A 134 7.84 -35.24 -12.53
C LEU A 134 8.59 -33.90 -12.46
N GLN A 135 9.19 -33.47 -13.56
CA GLN A 135 9.62 -32.09 -13.72
C GLN A 135 8.37 -31.22 -13.56
N LYS A 136 8.20 -30.58 -12.40
CA LYS A 136 7.18 -29.55 -12.24
C LYS A 136 7.66 -28.32 -12.99
N GLN A 137 6.92 -27.97 -14.04
CA GLN A 137 7.05 -26.72 -14.76
C GLN A 137 6.93 -25.52 -13.79
N PRO A 138 7.65 -24.41 -14.07
CA PRO A 138 7.63 -23.21 -13.25
C PRO A 138 6.21 -22.66 -13.07
N LEU A 139 5.97 -21.98 -11.93
CA LEU A 139 4.72 -21.31 -11.57
C LEU A 139 4.22 -20.30 -12.63
N MET A 140 5.11 -19.87 -13.55
CA MET A 140 4.75 -19.09 -14.72
C MET A 140 3.75 -19.78 -15.66
N THR A 141 3.66 -21.11 -15.73
CA THR A 141 2.73 -21.78 -16.66
C THR A 141 1.28 -21.79 -16.14
N LYS A 142 1.05 -21.75 -14.82
CA LYS A 142 -0.32 -21.59 -14.28
C LYS A 142 -0.85 -20.17 -14.41
N LEU A 143 0.05 -19.17 -14.42
CA LEU A 143 -0.29 -17.77 -14.70
C LEU A 143 -0.37 -17.49 -16.21
N ALA A 144 0.43 -18.16 -17.05
CA ALA A 144 0.32 -18.08 -18.51
C ALA A 144 -0.98 -18.70 -19.04
N ALA A 145 -1.48 -19.78 -18.42
CA ALA A 145 -2.80 -20.32 -18.72
C ALA A 145 -3.94 -19.35 -18.35
N TYR A 146 -3.73 -18.47 -17.37
CA TYR A 146 -4.66 -17.41 -16.97
C TYR A 146 -4.53 -16.15 -17.85
N ALA A 147 -3.30 -15.81 -18.24
CA ALA A 147 -3.00 -14.71 -19.17
C ALA A 147 -3.50 -15.02 -20.60
N GLN A 148 -3.41 -16.26 -21.06
CA GLN A 148 -4.04 -16.71 -22.31
C GLN A 148 -5.58 -16.64 -22.25
N HIS A 149 -6.17 -16.76 -21.06
CA HIS A 149 -7.61 -16.60 -20.86
C HIS A 149 -8.08 -15.13 -20.87
N GLN A 150 -7.17 -14.17 -20.59
CA GLN A 150 -7.43 -12.73 -20.70
C GLN A 150 -7.18 -12.18 -22.12
N ALA A 151 -6.24 -12.76 -22.88
CA ALA A 151 -6.02 -12.39 -24.28
C ALA A 151 -7.18 -12.80 -25.20
N ASN A 152 -7.89 -13.90 -24.88
CA ASN A 152 -9.01 -14.41 -25.68
C ASN A 152 -10.35 -13.66 -25.49
N GLN A 153 -10.41 -12.61 -24.67
CA GLN A 153 -11.62 -11.78 -24.52
C GLN A 153 -11.69 -10.59 -25.50
N HIS A 154 -10.65 -10.36 -26.31
CA HIS A 154 -10.65 -9.31 -27.34
C HIS A 154 -11.07 -9.79 -28.73
N SER A 155 -11.51 -11.05 -28.89
CA SER A 155 -12.11 -11.52 -30.14
C SER A 155 -13.03 -12.71 -29.90
N GLY A 156 -14.34 -12.45 -29.84
CA GLY A 156 -15.37 -13.50 -29.95
C GLY A 156 -16.48 -13.40 -28.91
N VAL A 157 -17.68 -13.05 -29.39
CA VAL A 157 -18.93 -13.06 -28.64
C VAL A 157 -19.20 -14.45 -28.06
N LYS A 158 -18.98 -14.65 -26.76
CA LYS A 158 -19.56 -15.76 -25.98
C LYS A 158 -19.95 -15.26 -24.59
N LYS A 159 -21.21 -15.50 -24.21
CA LYS A 159 -21.83 -15.11 -22.93
C LYS A 159 -20.98 -15.58 -21.74
N SER A 160 -20.47 -14.63 -20.95
CA SER A 160 -19.74 -14.87 -19.71
C SER A 160 -20.70 -15.19 -18.56
N VAL A 161 -20.33 -16.18 -17.74
CA VAL A 161 -20.92 -16.40 -16.42
C VAL A 161 -20.32 -15.34 -15.48
N PRO A 162 -21.11 -14.62 -14.67
CA PRO A 162 -20.56 -13.56 -13.82
C PRO A 162 -19.69 -14.18 -12.72
N VAL A 163 -18.40 -13.82 -12.67
CA VAL A 163 -17.61 -13.99 -11.45
C VAL A 163 -18.21 -13.01 -10.45
N GLU A 164 -18.74 -13.50 -9.31
CA GLU A 164 -19.23 -12.62 -8.26
C GLU A 164 -18.08 -11.70 -7.79
N MET A 165 -18.16 -10.43 -8.16
CA MET A 165 -17.24 -9.41 -7.67
C MET A 165 -17.44 -9.24 -6.16
N PHE A 166 -16.36 -8.99 -5.44
CA PHE A 166 -16.42 -8.71 -4.00
C PHE A 166 -17.35 -7.52 -3.72
N ASP A 167 -18.25 -7.68 -2.75
CA ASP A 167 -19.18 -6.64 -2.34
C ASP A 167 -19.00 -6.30 -0.85
N TRP A 168 -18.48 -5.11 -0.60
CA TRP A 168 -18.37 -4.54 0.74
C TRP A 168 -19.69 -4.51 1.50
N GLY A 169 -20.84 -4.30 0.83
CA GLY A 169 -22.12 -4.24 1.52
C GLY A 169 -22.47 -5.56 2.21
N ARG A 170 -22.30 -6.67 1.48
CA ARG A 170 -22.45 -8.03 2.04
C ARG A 170 -21.39 -8.33 3.11
N TYR A 171 -20.16 -7.87 2.90
CA TYR A 171 -19.04 -8.16 3.82
C TYR A 171 -19.14 -7.40 5.15
N LEU A 172 -19.54 -6.12 5.11
CA LEU A 172 -19.76 -5.31 6.31
C LEU A 172 -21.02 -5.76 7.07
N GLY A 173 -22.07 -6.15 6.33
CA GLY A 173 -23.37 -6.51 6.89
C GLY A 173 -23.97 -5.41 7.78
N ASP A 174 -24.87 -5.81 8.66
CA ASP A 174 -25.54 -4.92 9.62
C ASP A 174 -24.85 -4.90 11.01
N GLY A 175 -23.74 -5.63 11.17
CA GLY A 175 -23.06 -5.82 12.45
C GLY A 175 -22.07 -4.70 12.83
N ASP A 176 -21.22 -4.96 13.83
CA ASP A 176 -20.27 -3.98 14.40
C ASP A 176 -19.03 -3.70 13.53
N VAL A 177 -18.93 -4.28 12.34
CA VAL A 177 -17.79 -4.03 11.46
C VAL A 177 -17.83 -2.58 10.97
N MET A 178 -16.80 -1.80 11.31
CA MET A 178 -16.71 -0.39 10.96
C MET A 178 -15.70 -0.18 9.84
N GLY A 179 -16.06 0.58 8.80
CA GLY A 179 -15.10 1.09 7.84
C GLY A 179 -14.42 2.35 8.38
N ALA A 180 -13.13 2.51 8.13
CA ALA A 180 -12.43 3.76 8.43
C ALA A 180 -13.10 4.92 7.67
N PRO A 181 -13.42 6.05 8.33
CA PRO A 181 -14.10 7.16 7.68
C PRO A 181 -13.19 7.84 6.65
N VAL A 182 -13.78 8.44 5.61
CA VAL A 182 -13.05 9.14 4.54
C VAL A 182 -12.10 10.22 5.09
N SER A 183 -12.47 10.88 6.19
CA SER A 183 -11.66 11.90 6.85
C SER A 183 -10.32 11.40 7.40
N CYS A 184 -10.14 10.09 7.59
CA CYS A 184 -8.85 9.51 7.94
C CYS A 184 -7.83 9.60 6.79
N PHE A 185 -8.29 9.77 5.55
CA PHE A 185 -7.48 9.67 4.34
C PHE A 185 -7.38 11.03 3.66
N LYS A 186 -6.31 11.78 3.93
CA LYS A 186 -6.17 13.17 3.43
C LYS A 186 -5.96 13.30 1.92
N HIS A 187 -5.48 12.23 1.28
CA HIS A 187 -5.05 12.22 -0.12
C HIS A 187 -6.14 11.75 -1.10
N VAL A 188 -7.27 11.22 -0.60
CA VAL A 188 -8.32 10.63 -1.44
C VAL A 188 -9.34 11.68 -1.90
N PRO A 189 -10.12 11.40 -2.97
CA PRO A 189 -11.24 12.24 -3.37
C PRO A 189 -12.16 12.56 -2.17
N MET A 190 -12.62 13.79 -2.05
CA MET A 190 -13.41 14.29 -0.91
C MET A 190 -12.76 14.17 0.49
N GLY A 191 -11.49 13.75 0.62
CA GLY A 191 -10.82 13.53 1.91
C GLY A 191 -10.84 14.73 2.86
N ARG A 192 -10.82 15.95 2.31
CA ARG A 192 -10.88 17.23 3.05
C ARG A 192 -12.27 17.86 3.12
N SER A 193 -13.26 17.29 2.44
CA SER A 193 -14.60 17.85 2.24
C SER A 193 -15.70 16.90 2.71
N TRP A 194 -15.39 16.01 3.67
CA TRP A 194 -16.31 14.98 4.17
C TRP A 194 -17.03 15.37 5.47
N GLY A 195 -16.73 16.53 6.06
CA GLY A 195 -17.21 16.91 7.40
C GLY A 195 -18.73 17.04 7.53
N ASP A 196 -19.44 17.32 6.44
CA ASP A 196 -20.91 17.45 6.43
C ASP A 196 -21.63 16.10 6.31
N ILE A 197 -20.91 15.03 6.00
CA ILE A 197 -21.47 13.69 5.78
C ILE A 197 -21.48 12.93 7.11
N SER A 198 -22.68 12.58 7.57
CA SER A 198 -22.88 11.88 8.85
C SER A 198 -24.12 11.00 8.81
N GLU A 199 -24.21 10.07 9.76
CA GLU A 199 -25.43 9.29 9.99
C GLU A 199 -26.61 10.24 10.27
N GLY A 200 -27.78 9.89 9.74
CA GLY A 200 -28.98 10.71 9.80
C GLY A 200 -29.12 11.74 8.67
N VAL A 201 -28.09 12.00 7.85
CA VAL A 201 -28.25 12.84 6.64
C VAL A 201 -29.26 12.20 5.68
N ARG A 202 -30.10 13.02 5.06
CA ARG A 202 -31.11 12.62 4.06
C ARG A 202 -30.65 12.91 2.65
N VAL A 203 -30.90 11.96 1.75
CA VAL A 203 -30.49 12.01 0.34
C VAL A 203 -31.62 11.56 -0.56
N GLU A 204 -31.67 12.11 -1.77
CA GLU A 204 -32.48 11.58 -2.86
C GLU A 204 -31.67 10.54 -3.64
N VAL A 205 -32.20 9.33 -3.75
CA VAL A 205 -31.52 8.18 -4.37
C VAL A 205 -32.48 7.42 -5.27
N PRO A 206 -31.98 6.63 -6.24
CA PRO A 206 -32.83 5.85 -7.13
C PRO A 206 -33.73 4.89 -6.34
N ASN A 207 -35.02 4.84 -6.69
CA ASN A 207 -35.98 3.93 -6.09
C ASN A 207 -36.02 2.62 -6.88
N THR A 208 -35.35 1.60 -6.36
CA THR A 208 -35.28 0.25 -6.93
C THR A 208 -36.53 -0.58 -6.68
N ASP A 209 -37.40 -0.15 -5.76
CA ASP A 209 -38.66 -0.81 -5.38
C ASP A 209 -39.88 -0.06 -5.95
N SER A 210 -39.72 0.65 -7.07
CA SER A 210 -40.83 1.40 -7.69
C SER A 210 -41.72 0.55 -8.60
N GLY A 211 -41.20 -0.56 -9.13
CA GLY A 211 -41.86 -1.37 -10.16
C GLY A 211 -42.03 -0.66 -11.51
N LEU A 212 -41.47 0.55 -11.67
CA LEU A 212 -41.53 1.33 -12.89
C LEU A 212 -40.32 1.04 -13.80
N PRO A 213 -40.48 1.06 -15.12
CA PRO A 213 -39.37 0.84 -16.05
C PRO A 213 -38.44 2.06 -16.14
N MET A 214 -38.89 3.23 -15.68
CA MET A 214 -38.12 4.46 -15.68
C MET A 214 -37.46 4.69 -14.33
N LYS A 215 -36.29 5.34 -14.37
CA LYS A 215 -35.55 5.71 -13.16
C LYS A 215 -36.28 6.83 -12.42
N VAL A 216 -36.83 6.47 -11.27
CA VAL A 216 -37.47 7.38 -10.32
C VAL A 216 -36.67 7.41 -9.01
N TYR A 217 -36.93 8.40 -8.17
CA TYR A 217 -36.17 8.65 -6.95
C TYR A 217 -37.07 8.62 -5.72
N TRP A 218 -36.46 8.29 -4.58
CA TRP A 218 -37.07 8.42 -3.27
C TRP A 218 -36.04 8.91 -2.26
N ILE A 219 -36.51 9.38 -1.11
CA ILE A 219 -35.64 9.87 -0.05
C ILE A 219 -35.19 8.69 0.82
N ALA A 220 -33.90 8.65 1.13
CA ALA A 220 -33.32 7.71 2.08
C ALA A 220 -32.50 8.44 3.15
N GLY A 221 -32.44 7.87 4.34
CA GLY A 221 -31.54 8.29 5.41
C GLY A 221 -30.30 7.43 5.47
N ILE A 222 -29.16 8.05 5.76
CA ILE A 222 -27.91 7.35 6.07
C ILE A 222 -28.04 6.71 7.46
N ILE A 223 -28.02 5.38 7.51
CA ILE A 223 -28.07 4.60 8.76
C ILE A 223 -26.67 4.35 9.30
N LYS A 224 -25.72 4.04 8.41
CA LYS A 224 -24.34 3.71 8.77
C LYS A 224 -23.38 4.16 7.68
N LEU A 225 -22.18 4.59 8.07
CA LEU A 225 -21.10 4.96 7.16
C LEU A 225 -19.91 4.00 7.25
N ALA A 226 -19.33 3.68 6.09
CA ALA A 226 -18.10 2.91 5.98
C ALA A 226 -17.30 3.43 4.76
N GLY A 227 -16.35 4.34 5.01
CA GLY A 227 -15.66 5.03 3.92
C GLY A 227 -16.63 5.81 3.04
N PHE A 228 -16.57 5.58 1.72
CA PHE A 228 -17.51 6.15 0.75
C PHE A 228 -18.86 5.41 0.69
N LYS A 229 -18.95 4.21 1.29
CA LYS A 229 -20.18 3.43 1.33
C LYS A 229 -21.08 3.92 2.47
N ALA A 230 -22.37 4.00 2.20
CA ALA A 230 -23.40 4.28 3.16
C ALA A 230 -24.48 3.19 3.11
N LEU A 231 -24.90 2.71 4.28
CA LEU A 231 -26.10 1.92 4.43
C LEU A 231 -27.29 2.88 4.46
N LEU A 232 -28.20 2.73 3.51
CA LEU A 232 -29.34 3.62 3.32
C LEU A 232 -30.64 2.90 3.64
N ARG A 233 -31.56 3.62 4.27
CA ARG A 233 -32.94 3.20 4.49
C ARG A 233 -33.90 4.20 3.87
N TYR A 234 -34.82 3.73 3.04
CA TYR A 234 -35.87 4.58 2.49
C TYR A 234 -36.74 5.18 3.60
N GLU A 235 -37.09 6.46 3.44
CA GLU A 235 -38.03 7.13 4.34
C GLU A 235 -39.40 6.43 4.27
N GLY A 236 -39.93 6.10 5.45
CA GLY A 236 -41.18 5.37 5.62
C GLY A 236 -41.04 3.89 5.97
N PHE A 237 -39.82 3.35 6.07
CA PHE A 237 -39.54 2.02 6.65
C PHE A 237 -39.32 2.06 8.18
N ASP A 238 -39.10 3.24 8.77
CA ASP A 238 -38.89 3.41 10.22
C ASP A 238 -37.76 2.53 10.76
N SER A 239 -38.07 1.58 11.65
CA SER A 239 -37.11 0.63 12.25
C SER A 239 -36.88 -0.63 11.40
N ASP A 240 -37.63 -0.82 10.31
CA ASP A 240 -37.52 -1.99 9.44
C ASP A 240 -36.25 -1.90 8.58
N SER A 241 -35.29 -2.81 8.83
CA SER A 241 -34.03 -2.91 8.10
C SER A 241 -34.07 -3.90 6.92
N THR A 242 -35.21 -4.54 6.65
CA THR A 242 -35.30 -5.63 5.65
C THR A 242 -35.04 -5.19 4.22
N ARG A 243 -35.13 -3.87 3.96
CA ARG A 243 -34.87 -3.24 2.66
C ARG A 243 -33.74 -2.22 2.73
N ASP A 244 -32.88 -2.29 3.76
CA ASP A 244 -31.67 -1.47 3.79
C ASP A 244 -30.71 -1.90 2.68
N PHE A 245 -30.01 -0.93 2.10
CA PHE A 245 -29.13 -1.19 0.97
C PHE A 245 -27.88 -0.32 1.03
N TRP A 246 -26.76 -0.88 0.61
CA TRP A 246 -25.49 -0.17 0.55
C TRP A 246 -25.33 0.55 -0.79
N LEU A 247 -24.96 1.83 -0.75
CA LEU A 247 -24.53 2.59 -1.93
C LEU A 247 -23.23 3.34 -1.65
N ASN A 248 -22.48 3.61 -2.72
CA ASN A 248 -21.38 4.56 -2.66
C ASN A 248 -21.96 5.97 -2.82
N LEU A 249 -21.67 6.89 -1.90
CA LEU A 249 -22.24 8.24 -1.90
C LEU A 249 -21.69 9.15 -3.01
N CYS A 250 -20.52 8.84 -3.55
CA CYS A 250 -19.84 9.65 -4.57
C CYS A 250 -20.22 9.24 -6.00
N VAL A 251 -21.32 8.52 -6.20
CA VAL A 251 -21.84 8.17 -7.54
C VAL A 251 -22.79 9.25 -8.07
N PRO A 252 -22.95 9.40 -9.40
CA PRO A 252 -23.72 10.50 -9.99
C PRO A 252 -25.20 10.57 -9.60
N ASP A 253 -25.78 9.48 -9.10
CA ASP A 253 -27.22 9.34 -8.84
C ASP A 253 -27.64 9.68 -7.41
N ILE A 254 -26.73 10.21 -6.60
CA ILE A 254 -26.99 10.63 -5.23
C ILE A 254 -27.11 12.15 -5.21
N HIS A 255 -28.22 12.64 -4.67
CA HIS A 255 -28.54 14.06 -4.72
C HIS A 255 -28.99 14.61 -3.35
N PRO A 256 -28.79 15.91 -3.09
CA PRO A 256 -29.42 16.57 -1.95
C PRO A 256 -30.94 16.58 -2.08
N VAL A 257 -31.64 16.60 -0.95
CA VAL A 257 -33.09 16.75 -0.89
C VAL A 257 -33.49 18.08 -1.52
N GLY A 258 -34.44 18.03 -2.47
CA GLY A 258 -34.90 19.17 -3.27
C GLY A 258 -34.44 19.13 -4.73
N TRP A 259 -33.47 18.28 -5.08
CA TRP A 259 -32.95 18.17 -6.44
C TRP A 259 -34.01 17.69 -7.44
N CYS A 260 -34.79 16.66 -7.09
CA CYS A 260 -35.88 16.16 -7.92
C CYS A 260 -36.92 17.25 -8.19
N ALA A 261 -37.32 17.98 -7.14
CA ALA A 261 -38.29 19.07 -7.26
C ALA A 261 -37.79 20.20 -8.17
N ALA A 262 -36.52 20.61 -8.01
CA ALA A 262 -35.90 21.62 -8.88
C ALA A 262 -35.78 21.16 -10.34
N GLY A 263 -35.54 19.86 -10.57
CA GLY A 263 -35.46 19.25 -11.90
C GLY A 263 -36.81 18.82 -12.50
N GLY A 264 -37.93 19.11 -11.85
CA GLY A 264 -39.26 18.69 -12.32
C GLY A 264 -39.51 17.18 -12.30
N LYS A 265 -38.74 16.43 -11.50
CA LYS A 265 -38.86 14.97 -11.35
C LYS A 265 -39.71 14.63 -10.11
N PRO A 266 -40.70 13.73 -10.22
CA PRO A 266 -41.51 13.33 -9.07
C PRO A 266 -40.73 12.37 -8.16
N LEU A 267 -40.89 12.52 -6.85
CA LEU A 267 -40.53 11.51 -5.87
C LEU A 267 -41.60 10.42 -5.87
N VAL A 268 -41.19 9.16 -6.04
CA VAL A 268 -42.10 8.01 -6.11
C VAL A 268 -41.85 7.11 -4.89
N PRO A 269 -42.82 6.88 -4.00
CA PRO A 269 -42.65 6.00 -2.85
C PRO A 269 -42.34 4.55 -3.27
N PRO A 270 -41.52 3.81 -2.49
CA PRO A 270 -41.33 2.37 -2.69
C PRO A 270 -42.66 1.62 -2.60
N GLN A 271 -42.87 0.68 -3.52
CA GLN A 271 -44.09 -0.11 -3.66
C GLN A 271 -44.43 -0.84 -2.36
N THR A 272 -43.41 -1.31 -1.63
CA THR A 272 -43.56 -2.02 -0.37
C THR A 272 -44.27 -1.18 0.70
N ILE A 273 -44.03 0.14 0.74
CA ILE A 273 -44.62 1.04 1.74
C ILE A 273 -45.70 1.95 1.17
N LEU A 274 -46.01 1.85 -0.12
CA LEU A 274 -46.97 2.73 -0.81
C LEU A 274 -48.33 2.82 -0.09
N HIS A 275 -48.78 1.71 0.50
CA HIS A 275 -50.06 1.59 1.21
C HIS A 275 -50.04 2.15 2.65
N ARG A 276 -48.85 2.41 3.23
CA ARG A 276 -48.71 2.84 4.64
C ARG A 276 -49.21 4.27 4.87
N PHE A 277 -49.19 5.12 3.84
CA PHE A 277 -49.56 6.52 3.96
C PHE A 277 -50.45 6.97 2.81
N THR A 278 -51.52 7.68 3.14
CA THR A 278 -52.44 8.27 2.14
C THR A 278 -51.98 9.65 1.68
N ASN A 279 -51.26 10.40 2.53
CA ASN A 279 -50.77 11.76 2.25
C ASN A 279 -49.25 11.84 2.42
N TRP A 280 -48.51 11.45 1.39
CA TRP A 280 -47.05 11.48 1.35
C TRP A 280 -46.46 12.88 1.52
N LYS A 281 -47.15 13.93 1.06
CA LYS A 281 -46.70 15.31 1.25
C LYS A 281 -46.59 15.67 2.73
N THR A 282 -47.63 15.37 3.51
CA THR A 282 -47.65 15.67 4.95
C THR A 282 -46.60 14.83 5.70
N PHE A 283 -46.47 13.56 5.32
CA PHE A 283 -45.44 12.67 5.86
C PHE A 283 -44.03 13.23 5.63
N LEU A 284 -43.69 13.59 4.39
CA LEU A 284 -42.37 14.11 4.03
C LEU A 284 -42.10 15.46 4.70
N ILE A 285 -43.08 16.38 4.76
CA ILE A 285 -42.90 17.66 5.49
C ILE A 285 -42.50 17.39 6.94
N LYS A 286 -43.20 16.48 7.63
CA LYS A 286 -42.91 16.16 9.03
C LYS A 286 -41.52 15.53 9.20
N ARG A 287 -41.07 14.70 8.25
CA ARG A 287 -39.78 13.98 8.33
C ARG A 287 -38.59 14.85 7.94
N LEU A 288 -38.76 15.74 6.96
CA LEU A 288 -37.65 16.49 6.37
C LEU A 288 -37.43 17.85 7.00
N THR A 289 -38.44 18.43 7.66
CA THR A 289 -38.31 19.74 8.31
C THR A 289 -37.22 19.68 9.38
N GLY A 290 -36.18 20.50 9.21
CA GLY A 290 -35.02 20.55 10.11
C GLY A 290 -33.99 19.42 9.93
N SER A 291 -34.21 18.50 8.98
CA SER A 291 -33.24 17.43 8.69
C SER A 291 -32.06 17.94 7.86
N LYS A 292 -30.88 17.34 8.08
CA LYS A 292 -29.67 17.63 7.28
C LYS A 292 -29.74 16.89 5.95
N THR A 293 -29.23 17.51 4.89
CA THR A 293 -29.03 16.89 3.57
C THR A 293 -27.62 17.18 3.06
N LEU A 294 -27.26 16.63 1.89
CA LEU A 294 -25.96 16.87 1.28
C LEU A 294 -25.79 18.37 0.94
N PRO A 295 -24.55 18.89 1.00
CA PRO A 295 -24.26 20.21 0.47
C PRO A 295 -24.65 20.32 -1.02
N PRO A 296 -25.17 21.48 -1.48
CA PRO A 296 -25.60 21.66 -2.87
C PRO A 296 -24.45 21.54 -3.88
N ASP A 297 -23.21 21.80 -3.44
CA ASP A 297 -21.98 21.69 -4.22
C ASP A 297 -21.30 20.31 -4.11
N PHE A 298 -21.91 19.34 -3.41
CA PHE A 298 -21.32 18.02 -3.15
C PHE A 298 -20.91 17.31 -4.44
N SER A 299 -21.81 17.20 -5.43
CA SER A 299 -21.51 16.52 -6.70
C SER A 299 -20.38 17.19 -7.47
N SER A 300 -20.33 18.53 -7.47
CA SER A 300 -19.24 19.29 -8.11
C SER A 300 -17.90 19.05 -7.42
N LYS A 301 -17.87 19.10 -6.07
CA LYS A 301 -16.68 18.77 -5.27
C LYS A 301 -16.17 17.35 -5.52
N VAL A 302 -17.08 16.38 -5.66
CA VAL A 302 -16.70 15.00 -6.02
C VAL A 302 -16.00 15.00 -7.38
N GLN A 303 -16.58 15.61 -8.41
CA GLN A 303 -16.01 15.66 -9.76
C GLN A 303 -14.66 16.39 -9.80
N GLU A 304 -14.53 17.53 -9.12
CA GLU A 304 -13.28 18.30 -9.02
C GLU A 304 -12.18 17.49 -8.33
N SER A 305 -12.51 16.79 -7.23
CA SER A 305 -11.56 15.97 -6.48
C SER A 305 -11.09 14.70 -7.23
N MET A 306 -11.74 14.36 -8.35
CA MET A 306 -11.36 13.27 -9.24
C MET A 306 -10.43 13.71 -10.37
N GLN A 307 -9.98 14.98 -10.38
CA GLN A 307 -9.01 15.48 -11.35
C GLN A 307 -7.58 15.29 -10.84
N PHE A 308 -6.77 14.58 -11.62
CA PHE A 308 -5.38 14.29 -11.29
C PHE A 308 -4.42 15.06 -12.19
N PRO A 309 -3.36 15.70 -11.63
CA PRO A 309 -2.49 16.59 -12.39
C PRO A 309 -1.48 15.84 -13.28
N PHE A 310 -1.01 14.66 -12.85
CA PHE A 310 -0.14 13.82 -13.67
C PHE A 310 -0.87 13.32 -14.92
N LYS A 311 -0.19 13.34 -16.07
CA LYS A 311 -0.72 12.94 -17.37
C LYS A 311 0.14 11.85 -18.00
N LYS A 312 -0.47 11.09 -18.92
CA LYS A 312 0.23 10.07 -19.72
C LYS A 312 1.43 10.70 -20.44
N GLN A 313 2.52 9.95 -20.59
CA GLN A 313 3.81 10.35 -21.19
C GLN A 313 4.62 11.38 -20.38
N MET A 314 4.20 11.74 -19.16
CA MET A 314 5.06 12.51 -18.27
C MET A 314 6.23 11.66 -17.77
N ARG A 315 7.44 12.23 -17.75
CA ARG A 315 8.67 11.61 -17.26
C ARG A 315 8.90 11.94 -15.79
N VAL A 316 9.25 10.92 -15.01
CA VAL A 316 9.58 11.02 -13.58
C VAL A 316 10.85 10.22 -13.27
N GLU A 317 11.58 10.60 -12.23
CA GLU A 317 12.59 9.74 -11.61
C GLU A 317 11.90 8.89 -10.54
N VAL A 318 12.16 7.58 -10.52
CA VAL A 318 11.59 6.65 -9.54
C VAL A 318 12.65 5.64 -9.09
N VAL A 319 12.55 5.15 -7.87
CA VAL A 319 13.44 4.09 -7.35
C VAL A 319 13.49 2.89 -8.29
N ASP A 320 14.68 2.33 -8.51
CA ASP A 320 14.84 1.10 -9.28
C ASP A 320 14.53 -0.11 -8.39
N LYS A 321 13.40 -0.77 -8.62
CA LYS A 321 12.97 -1.95 -7.84
C LYS A 321 13.97 -3.11 -7.82
N THR A 322 14.92 -3.13 -8.76
CA THR A 322 15.99 -4.15 -8.80
C THR A 322 17.29 -3.69 -8.11
N HIS A 323 17.45 -2.39 -7.88
CA HIS A 323 18.63 -1.77 -7.28
C HIS A 323 18.20 -0.53 -6.46
N LEU A 324 17.80 -0.76 -5.20
CA LEU A 324 17.18 0.28 -4.36
C LEU A 324 18.07 1.53 -4.15
N CYS A 325 19.39 1.41 -4.29
CA CYS A 325 20.32 2.50 -4.08
C CYS A 325 20.32 3.58 -5.16
N ARG A 326 19.54 3.40 -6.24
CA ARG A 326 19.47 4.33 -7.36
C ARG A 326 18.05 4.56 -7.85
N THR A 327 17.87 5.68 -8.53
CA THR A 327 16.68 5.96 -9.35
C THR A 327 16.92 5.64 -10.81
N ARG A 328 15.84 5.52 -11.58
CA ARG A 328 15.83 5.49 -13.05
C ARG A 328 14.60 6.23 -13.58
N VAL A 329 14.66 6.65 -14.83
CA VAL A 329 13.57 7.40 -15.47
C VAL A 329 12.43 6.45 -15.85
N ALA A 330 11.19 6.87 -15.59
CA ALA A 330 9.99 6.17 -15.99
C ALA A 330 8.96 7.13 -16.60
N LEU A 331 8.08 6.59 -17.42
CA LEU A 331 6.97 7.26 -18.06
C LEU A 331 5.66 6.93 -17.34
N VAL A 332 4.83 7.93 -17.12
CA VAL A 332 3.44 7.73 -16.68
C VAL A 332 2.65 7.09 -17.84
N GLU A 333 2.26 5.83 -17.69
CA GLU A 333 1.48 5.11 -18.68
C GLU A 333 -0.03 5.20 -18.41
N GLN A 334 -0.43 5.13 -17.13
CA GLN A 334 -1.83 5.23 -16.70
C GLN A 334 -1.96 5.98 -15.38
N VAL A 335 -3.10 6.64 -15.20
CA VAL A 335 -3.49 7.32 -13.96
C VAL A 335 -4.90 6.86 -13.59
N ILE A 336 -5.04 6.21 -12.43
CA ILE A 336 -6.32 5.68 -11.94
C ILE A 336 -6.47 6.08 -10.47
N GLY A 337 -7.42 6.96 -10.17
CA GLY A 337 -7.69 7.38 -8.79
C GLY A 337 -6.51 8.06 -8.08
N GLY A 338 -5.58 8.67 -8.82
CA GLY A 338 -4.34 9.22 -8.27
C GLY A 338 -3.16 8.25 -8.22
N ARG A 339 -3.40 6.95 -8.45
CA ARG A 339 -2.34 5.96 -8.63
C ARG A 339 -1.78 6.03 -10.04
N LEU A 340 -0.45 6.02 -10.13
CA LEU A 340 0.32 6.05 -11.36
C LEU A 340 0.82 4.63 -11.66
N ARG A 341 0.57 4.19 -12.90
CA ARG A 341 1.33 3.09 -13.50
C ARG A 341 2.51 3.69 -14.24
N LEU A 342 3.70 3.49 -13.69
CA LEU A 342 4.94 3.92 -14.32
C LEU A 342 5.54 2.76 -15.10
N VAL A 343 6.06 3.03 -16.29
CA VAL A 343 6.83 2.07 -17.08
C VAL A 343 8.22 2.67 -17.29
N TYR A 344 9.25 1.91 -16.96
CA TYR A 344 10.61 2.44 -17.08
C TYR A 344 10.98 2.71 -18.54
N GLU A 345 11.73 3.78 -18.79
CA GLU A 345 12.02 4.32 -20.13
C GLU A 345 12.73 3.31 -21.05
N GLU A 346 13.57 2.44 -20.49
CA GLU A 346 14.30 1.40 -21.23
C GLU A 346 13.54 0.07 -21.40
N CYS A 347 12.31 -0.04 -20.92
CA CYS A 347 11.48 -1.24 -21.07
C CYS A 347 10.57 -1.11 -22.30
N ASP A 348 11.02 -1.69 -23.42
CA ASP A 348 10.30 -1.61 -24.71
C ASP A 348 8.99 -2.42 -24.72
N ASP A 349 8.85 -3.46 -23.90
CA ASP A 349 7.66 -4.34 -23.86
C ASP A 349 6.58 -3.90 -22.86
N GLY A 350 6.86 -2.87 -22.05
CA GLY A 350 5.93 -2.31 -21.07
C GLY A 350 5.58 -3.23 -19.90
N THR A 351 6.33 -4.32 -19.69
CA THR A 351 6.11 -5.28 -18.60
C THR A 351 6.84 -4.92 -17.31
N ASP A 352 7.95 -4.18 -17.42
CA ASP A 352 8.69 -3.67 -16.27
C ASP A 352 8.02 -2.39 -15.74
N ASP A 353 6.90 -2.59 -15.03
CA ASP A 353 6.12 -1.49 -14.44
C ASP A 353 6.37 -1.29 -12.93
N PHE A 354 5.92 -0.14 -12.45
CA PHE A 354 5.99 0.29 -11.06
C PHE A 354 4.71 1.06 -10.72
N TRP A 355 3.93 0.53 -9.77
CA TRP A 355 2.70 1.16 -9.30
C TRP A 355 2.96 1.94 -8.02
N CYS A 356 2.50 3.20 -7.97
CA CYS A 356 2.57 4.03 -6.78
C CYS A 356 1.51 5.13 -6.80
N HIS A 357 1.22 5.74 -5.66
CA HIS A 357 0.41 6.96 -5.65
C HIS A 357 1.21 8.17 -6.15
N MET A 358 0.55 9.19 -6.72
CA MET A 358 1.19 10.44 -7.15
C MET A 358 1.86 11.27 -6.03
N TYR A 359 1.60 10.92 -4.78
CA TYR A 359 2.25 11.49 -3.59
C TYR A 359 3.25 10.53 -2.94
N SER A 360 3.62 9.46 -3.65
CA SER A 360 4.61 8.52 -3.15
C SER A 360 5.95 9.22 -2.92
N PRO A 361 6.65 8.93 -1.82
CA PRO A 361 7.99 9.47 -1.57
C PRO A 361 9.06 8.85 -2.48
N LEU A 362 8.69 7.88 -3.32
CA LEU A 362 9.60 7.13 -4.19
C LEU A 362 9.71 7.72 -5.61
N ILE A 363 8.93 8.76 -5.91
CA ILE A 363 8.92 9.45 -7.20
C ILE A 363 9.36 10.90 -7.05
N HIS A 364 10.14 11.38 -8.02
CA HIS A 364 10.74 12.71 -8.01
C HIS A 364 10.78 13.31 -9.41
N SER A 365 10.94 14.64 -9.48
CA SER A 365 11.12 15.35 -10.74
C SER A 365 12.46 15.01 -11.39
N ILE A 366 12.52 15.10 -12.72
CA ILE A 366 13.76 14.92 -13.47
C ILE A 366 14.86 15.89 -12.96
N GLY A 367 16.04 15.35 -12.67
CA GLY A 367 17.17 16.08 -12.10
C GLY A 367 17.29 16.02 -10.58
N TRP A 368 16.27 15.50 -9.87
CA TRP A 368 16.26 15.42 -8.41
C TRP A 368 17.46 14.63 -7.88
N SER A 369 17.72 13.44 -8.42
CA SER A 369 18.80 12.58 -7.93
C SER A 369 20.17 13.25 -8.05
N ARG A 370 20.39 13.99 -9.15
CA ARG A 370 21.59 14.79 -9.35
C ARG A 370 21.69 15.92 -8.32
N SER A 371 20.59 16.62 -8.06
CA SER A 371 20.58 17.77 -7.14
C SER A 371 20.93 17.38 -5.71
N ILE A 372 20.41 16.25 -5.22
CA ILE A 372 20.63 15.81 -3.84
C ILE A 372 21.84 14.88 -3.67
N GLY A 373 22.46 14.44 -4.76
CA GLY A 373 23.59 13.50 -4.75
C GLY A 373 23.19 12.03 -4.55
N HIS A 374 21.95 11.68 -4.91
CA HIS A 374 21.45 10.31 -4.99
C HIS A 374 21.94 9.63 -6.28
N ARG A 375 22.20 8.31 -6.23
CA ARG A 375 22.66 7.59 -7.43
C ARG A 375 21.49 7.50 -8.43
N PHE A 376 21.79 7.56 -9.72
CA PHE A 376 20.80 7.40 -10.78
C PHE A 376 21.38 6.58 -11.92
N LYS A 377 20.53 5.78 -12.57
CA LYS A 377 20.88 5.07 -13.80
C LYS A 377 20.91 6.09 -14.94
N ARG A 378 22.04 6.16 -15.65
CA ARG A 378 22.14 7.01 -16.85
C ARG A 378 21.29 6.39 -17.96
N SER A 379 20.41 7.20 -18.56
CA SER A 379 19.72 6.83 -19.79
C SER A 379 20.58 7.21 -21.00
N ASP A 380 20.48 6.42 -22.07
CA ASP A 380 21.05 6.77 -23.36
C ASP A 380 20.21 7.91 -23.95
N VAL A 381 20.76 9.14 -23.90
CA VAL A 381 20.11 10.41 -24.27
C VAL A 381 19.53 10.41 -25.69
N SER A 382 19.94 9.46 -26.54
CA SER A 382 19.53 9.32 -27.94
C SER A 382 18.09 8.82 -28.16
N LYS A 383 17.34 8.43 -27.10
CA LYS A 383 15.99 7.87 -27.21
C LYS A 383 14.85 8.77 -26.67
N LYS A 384 15.03 10.09 -26.54
CA LYS A 384 13.87 10.94 -26.20
C LYS A 384 12.89 10.92 -27.38
N LEU A 385 11.85 10.09 -27.28
CA LEU A 385 10.82 9.97 -28.29
C LEU A 385 9.99 11.27 -28.34
N ASP A 386 9.53 11.60 -29.53
CA ASP A 386 8.69 12.77 -29.77
C ASP A 386 7.41 12.71 -28.90
N GLY A 387 7.09 13.79 -28.19
CA GLY A 387 5.91 13.90 -27.31
C GLY A 387 6.10 13.61 -25.82
N GLN A 388 7.30 13.22 -25.35
CA GLN A 388 7.56 13.03 -23.92
C GLN A 388 7.89 14.35 -23.19
N LEU A 389 7.21 14.62 -22.08
CA LEU A 389 7.37 15.84 -21.28
C LEU A 389 7.83 15.51 -19.87
N ASP A 390 8.72 16.31 -19.31
CA ASP A 390 9.13 16.14 -17.91
C ASP A 390 8.01 16.60 -16.97
N ALA A 391 7.69 15.81 -15.96
CA ALA A 391 6.69 16.20 -14.96
C ALA A 391 7.18 17.45 -14.21
N PRO A 392 6.39 18.54 -14.14
CA PRO A 392 6.79 19.73 -13.40
C PRO A 392 7.01 19.42 -11.91
N GLY A 393 8.08 19.97 -11.32
CA GLY A 393 8.43 19.75 -9.91
C GLY A 393 7.32 20.08 -8.90
N GLN A 394 6.41 21.00 -9.28
CA GLN A 394 5.26 21.40 -8.46
C GLN A 394 4.21 20.30 -8.27
N LEU A 395 4.22 19.26 -9.12
CA LEU A 395 3.26 18.15 -9.04
C LEU A 395 3.61 17.15 -7.93
N PHE A 396 4.88 17.12 -7.51
CA PHE A 396 5.36 16.16 -6.52
C PHE A 396 5.01 16.62 -5.11
N ALA A 397 4.84 15.65 -4.21
CA ALA A 397 4.58 15.94 -2.80
C ALA A 397 5.74 16.77 -2.22
N LYS A 398 5.43 17.95 -1.70
CA LYS A 398 6.43 18.81 -1.07
C LYS A 398 6.91 18.18 0.22
N VAL A 399 8.21 17.96 0.31
CA VAL A 399 8.87 17.54 1.53
C VAL A 399 9.16 18.80 2.36
N LYS A 400 9.00 18.70 3.68
CA LYS A 400 9.27 19.82 4.59
C LYS A 400 10.76 20.11 4.62
N GLU A 401 11.13 21.37 4.43
CA GLU A 401 12.50 21.85 4.52
C GLU A 401 13.05 21.61 5.94
N VAL A 402 14.30 21.16 6.00
CA VAL A 402 15.02 20.87 7.24
C VAL A 402 16.33 21.63 7.30
N ASP A 403 16.67 22.14 8.47
CA ASP A 403 17.94 22.81 8.72
C ASP A 403 19.03 21.78 9.06
N GLN A 404 20.03 21.67 8.19
CA GLN A 404 21.16 20.75 8.31
C GLN A 404 22.43 21.44 8.84
N THR A 405 22.36 22.71 9.26
CA THR A 405 23.55 23.47 9.67
C THR A 405 24.02 23.15 11.10
N GLY A 406 23.15 22.56 11.92
CA GLY A 406 23.43 22.17 13.31
C GLY A 406 23.81 20.70 13.47
N SER A 407 23.49 20.13 14.65
CA SER A 407 23.60 18.69 14.89
C SER A 407 22.64 17.94 13.97
N TRP A 408 23.17 17.02 13.17
CA TRP A 408 22.43 16.30 12.14
C TRP A 408 22.74 14.80 12.17
N PHE A 409 22.06 14.04 11.32
CA PHE A 409 22.42 12.64 11.08
C PHE A 409 23.84 12.55 10.52
N GLU A 410 24.58 11.53 10.93
CA GLU A 410 25.95 11.26 10.48
C GLU A 410 26.09 9.80 10.00
N ASP A 411 27.06 9.56 9.12
CA ASP A 411 27.41 8.21 8.69
C ASP A 411 27.81 7.33 9.90
N GLY A 412 27.29 6.11 9.93
CA GLY A 412 27.49 5.14 10.99
C GLY A 412 26.51 5.24 12.17
N MET A 413 25.66 6.27 12.24
CA MET A 413 24.61 6.34 13.26
C MET A 413 23.61 5.19 13.12
N LYS A 414 23.24 4.57 14.24
CA LYS A 414 22.27 3.46 14.30
C LYS A 414 20.86 3.96 14.57
N LEU A 415 19.88 3.29 13.95
CA LEU A 415 18.45 3.57 14.13
C LEU A 415 17.61 2.30 13.85
N GLU A 416 16.29 2.42 13.98
CA GLU A 416 15.33 1.38 13.56
C GLU A 416 14.61 1.84 12.30
N ALA A 417 14.39 0.96 11.33
CA ALA A 417 13.69 1.31 10.09
C ALA A 417 12.78 0.18 9.61
N ILE A 418 11.67 0.52 8.95
CA ILE A 418 10.86 -0.45 8.20
C ILE A 418 11.71 -0.97 7.04
N ASP A 419 11.79 -2.29 6.87
CA ASP A 419 12.50 -2.89 5.73
C ASP A 419 11.67 -2.70 4.44
N PRO A 420 12.17 -1.96 3.43
CA PRO A 420 11.43 -1.74 2.19
C PRO A 420 11.25 -3.01 1.35
N LEU A 421 12.03 -4.05 1.60
CA LEU A 421 11.90 -5.37 0.98
C LEU A 421 11.05 -6.35 1.81
N ASN A 422 10.69 -5.95 3.03
CA ASN A 422 9.79 -6.70 3.90
C ASN A 422 9.07 -5.76 4.87
N LEU A 423 7.98 -5.15 4.43
CA LEU A 423 7.25 -4.15 5.21
C LEU A 423 6.57 -4.71 6.47
N SER A 424 6.61 -6.03 6.68
CA SER A 424 6.19 -6.65 7.94
C SER A 424 7.22 -6.46 9.07
N ALA A 425 8.47 -6.13 8.75
CA ALA A 425 9.57 -6.08 9.69
C ALA A 425 10.07 -4.64 9.92
N ILE A 426 10.29 -4.31 11.19
CA ILE A 426 11.13 -3.19 11.60
C ILE A 426 12.47 -3.79 12.02
N CYS A 427 13.56 -3.26 11.48
CA CYS A 427 14.89 -3.83 11.57
C CYS A 427 15.87 -2.83 12.18
N VAL A 428 16.97 -3.36 12.72
CA VAL A 428 18.17 -2.57 13.05
C VAL A 428 18.81 -2.05 11.76
N ALA A 429 19.08 -0.75 11.72
CA ALA A 429 19.57 -0.08 10.53
C ALA A 429 20.69 0.93 10.84
N THR A 430 21.44 1.30 9.80
CA THR A 430 22.56 2.24 9.86
C THR A 430 22.43 3.33 8.81
N VAL A 431 22.66 4.59 9.17
CA VAL A 431 22.87 5.69 8.21
C VAL A 431 24.19 5.44 7.47
N ARG A 432 24.14 5.31 6.15
CA ARG A 432 25.30 5.03 5.29
C ARG A 432 25.77 6.24 4.50
N LYS A 433 24.87 7.18 4.23
CA LYS A 433 25.21 8.43 3.55
C LYS A 433 24.18 9.50 3.88
N VAL A 434 24.65 10.70 4.17
CA VAL A 434 23.82 11.90 4.27
C VAL A 434 23.82 12.58 2.91
N LEU A 435 22.63 12.87 2.39
CA LEU A 435 22.41 13.56 1.13
C LEU A 435 21.93 14.99 1.39
N ALA A 436 21.84 15.81 0.33
CA ALA A 436 21.25 17.14 0.47
C ALA A 436 19.74 17.06 0.78
N ASP A 437 19.15 18.20 1.13
CA ASP A 437 17.70 18.36 1.36
C ASP A 437 17.09 17.34 2.35
N GLY A 438 17.88 16.89 3.32
CA GLY A 438 17.43 16.05 4.42
C GLY A 438 17.29 14.57 4.08
N TYR A 439 17.72 14.13 2.89
CA TYR A 439 17.69 12.73 2.49
C TYR A 439 18.86 11.94 3.07
N LEU A 440 18.63 10.65 3.34
CA LEU A 440 19.55 9.72 3.98
C LEU A 440 19.54 8.41 3.22
N MET A 441 20.70 7.86 2.92
CA MET A 441 20.84 6.46 2.51
C MET A 441 21.02 5.61 3.76
N ILE A 442 20.16 4.60 3.91
CA ILE A 442 20.10 3.72 5.08
C ILE A 442 20.28 2.27 4.60
N GLY A 443 21.01 1.47 5.39
CA GLY A 443 21.15 0.03 5.17
C GLY A 443 20.58 -0.76 6.35
N ILE A 444 19.98 -1.93 6.07
CA ILE A 444 19.54 -2.88 7.11
C ILE A 444 20.70 -3.77 7.53
N ASP A 445 21.07 -3.72 8.81
CA ASP A 445 22.26 -4.37 9.32
C ASP A 445 22.22 -5.90 9.11
N GLY A 446 23.30 -6.43 8.52
CA GLY A 446 23.46 -7.86 8.22
C GLY A 446 22.87 -8.31 6.87
N SER A 447 22.13 -7.46 6.17
CA SER A 447 21.54 -7.73 4.86
C SER A 447 22.10 -6.87 3.74
N GLU A 448 23.19 -6.14 3.97
CA GLU A 448 23.76 -5.19 3.00
C GLU A 448 24.76 -5.84 2.05
N ALA A 449 24.58 -5.60 0.74
CA ALA A 449 25.61 -5.84 -0.25
C ALA A 449 26.85 -4.96 -0.03
N ALA A 450 28.02 -5.52 -0.35
CA ALA A 450 29.32 -4.85 -0.15
C ALA A 450 29.49 -3.57 -1.00
N ASP A 451 28.75 -3.44 -2.09
CA ASP A 451 28.75 -2.27 -2.99
C ASP A 451 27.68 -1.21 -2.62
N GLY A 452 26.90 -1.48 -1.56
CA GLY A 452 25.79 -0.65 -1.13
C GLY A 452 24.62 -0.62 -2.11
N SER A 453 24.44 -1.65 -2.93
CA SER A 453 23.30 -1.75 -3.86
C SER A 453 21.94 -1.84 -3.16
N ASP A 454 21.93 -2.33 -1.92
CA ASP A 454 20.74 -2.53 -1.09
C ASP A 454 20.42 -1.34 -0.17
N TRP A 455 21.20 -0.26 -0.23
CA TRP A 455 20.88 0.95 0.53
C TRP A 455 19.62 1.60 -0.04
N PHE A 456 18.73 2.05 0.82
CA PHE A 456 17.49 2.71 0.42
C PHE A 456 17.48 4.15 0.94
N CYS A 457 16.78 5.02 0.20
CA CYS A 457 16.71 6.43 0.50
C CYS A 457 15.46 6.73 1.34
N TYR A 458 15.65 7.31 2.53
CA TYR A 458 14.58 7.91 3.31
C TYR A 458 14.88 9.39 3.56
N HIS A 459 13.84 10.21 3.59
CA HIS A 459 13.96 11.57 4.12
C HIS A 459 14.04 11.52 5.65
N SER A 460 14.76 12.46 6.28
CA SER A 460 14.88 12.60 7.74
C SER A 460 13.54 12.70 8.48
N MET A 461 12.51 13.21 7.80
CA MET A 461 11.13 13.28 8.33
C MET A 461 10.25 12.09 7.94
N SER A 462 10.83 11.04 7.35
CA SER A 462 10.08 9.83 6.97
C SER A 462 9.48 9.18 8.22
N PRO A 463 8.20 8.80 8.20
CA PRO A 463 7.57 8.05 9.28
C PRO A 463 8.03 6.58 9.34
N SER A 464 8.91 6.15 8.43
CA SER A 464 9.44 4.78 8.35
C SER A 464 10.79 4.60 9.04
N ILE A 465 11.33 5.64 9.68
CA ILE A 465 12.56 5.59 10.48
C ILE A 465 12.28 6.00 11.91
N PHE A 466 12.92 5.33 12.87
CA PHE A 466 12.66 5.47 14.29
C PHE A 466 13.97 5.47 15.09
N PRO A 467 14.02 6.13 16.25
CA PRO A 467 15.17 6.06 17.14
C PRO A 467 15.37 4.64 17.67
N ALA A 468 16.63 4.28 17.97
CA ALA A 468 16.95 3.01 18.63
C ALA A 468 16.17 2.87 19.95
N GLY A 469 15.50 1.73 20.14
CA GLY A 469 14.64 1.43 21.29
C GLY A 469 13.16 1.68 21.04
N PHE A 470 12.76 2.24 19.88
CA PHE A 470 11.36 2.49 19.55
C PHE A 470 10.50 1.22 19.63
N CYS A 471 10.96 0.12 19.03
CA CYS A 471 10.25 -1.16 19.05
C CYS A 471 10.11 -1.72 20.47
N GLU A 472 11.17 -1.67 21.28
CA GLU A 472 11.17 -2.15 22.66
C GLU A 472 10.14 -1.39 23.52
N ILE A 473 10.16 -0.06 23.46
CA ILE A 473 9.25 0.82 24.20
C ILE A 473 7.79 0.57 23.81
N ASN A 474 7.55 0.27 22.54
CA ASN A 474 6.21 0.12 22.00
C ASN A 474 5.73 -1.33 21.91
N ASN A 475 6.47 -2.31 22.44
CA ASN A 475 6.16 -3.74 22.33
C ASN A 475 6.01 -4.23 20.88
N ILE A 476 6.87 -3.77 19.98
CA ILE A 476 6.96 -4.24 18.60
C ILE A 476 8.15 -5.21 18.51
N GLU A 477 7.99 -6.29 17.76
CA GLU A 477 9.09 -7.21 17.49
C GLU A 477 10.12 -6.54 16.56
N LEU A 478 11.29 -6.24 17.13
CA LEU A 478 12.44 -5.76 16.37
C LEU A 478 13.15 -6.95 15.72
N THR A 479 13.36 -6.89 14.42
CA THR A 479 14.16 -7.88 13.69
C THR A 479 15.64 -7.59 13.93
N PRO A 480 16.38 -8.50 14.59
CA PRO A 480 17.80 -8.30 14.86
C PRO A 480 18.62 -8.41 13.56
N PRO A 481 19.86 -7.89 13.55
CA PRO A 481 20.75 -8.00 12.40
C PRO A 481 20.93 -9.44 11.96
N ARG A 482 20.93 -9.69 10.65
CA ARG A 482 21.04 -11.05 10.14
C ARG A 482 22.36 -11.68 10.56
N GLY A 483 22.29 -12.86 11.18
CA GLY A 483 23.46 -13.58 11.68
C GLY A 483 23.90 -13.19 13.09
N TYR A 484 23.18 -12.27 13.75
CA TYR A 484 23.43 -11.94 15.16
C TYR A 484 23.08 -13.12 16.07
N THR A 485 24.02 -13.52 16.94
CA THR A 485 23.88 -14.73 17.77
C THR A 485 23.56 -14.44 19.24
N ASN A 486 23.82 -13.23 19.73
CA ASN A 486 23.63 -12.87 21.14
C ASN A 486 22.16 -12.51 21.37
N LEU A 487 21.31 -13.52 21.52
CA LEU A 487 19.87 -13.35 21.71
C LEU A 487 19.48 -13.49 23.20
N PRO A 488 18.50 -12.72 23.70
CA PRO A 488 17.71 -11.70 22.98
C PRO A 488 18.55 -10.46 22.62
N PHE A 489 18.26 -9.85 21.47
CA PHE A 489 18.98 -8.65 21.00
C PHE A 489 18.81 -7.49 21.98
N ARG A 490 19.91 -6.77 22.24
CA ARG A 490 19.93 -5.59 23.12
C ARG A 490 20.73 -4.46 22.48
N TRP A 491 20.11 -3.30 22.35
CA TRP A 491 20.72 -2.10 21.76
C TRP A 491 22.05 -1.72 22.43
N PHE A 492 22.10 -1.73 23.77
CA PHE A 492 23.32 -1.37 24.51
C PHE A 492 24.51 -2.27 24.18
N GLU A 493 24.30 -3.59 24.11
CA GLU A 493 25.34 -4.56 23.78
C GLU A 493 25.77 -4.40 22.32
N TYR A 494 24.80 -4.25 21.41
CA TYR A 494 25.06 -4.09 19.98
C TYR A 494 25.87 -2.81 19.66
N LEU A 495 25.52 -1.67 20.28
CA LEU A 495 26.24 -0.41 20.12
C LEU A 495 27.68 -0.52 20.66
N LYS A 496 27.87 -1.21 21.79
CA LYS A 496 29.19 -1.47 22.37
C LYS A 496 30.05 -2.37 21.48
N GLU A 497 29.47 -3.46 20.95
CA GLU A 497 30.15 -4.41 20.06
C GLU A 497 30.57 -3.75 18.74
N THR A 498 29.67 -2.97 18.15
CA THR A 498 29.91 -2.28 16.86
C THR A 498 30.67 -0.97 17.00
N LYS A 499 30.93 -0.50 18.23
CA LYS A 499 31.55 0.80 18.54
C LYS A 499 30.85 1.96 17.82
N SER A 500 29.53 1.90 17.78
CA SER A 500 28.68 2.89 17.11
C SER A 500 27.82 3.66 18.10
N VAL A 501 27.17 4.71 17.62
CA VAL A 501 26.25 5.53 18.40
C VAL A 501 24.85 5.47 17.78
N ALA A 502 23.83 5.52 18.63
CA ALA A 502 22.46 5.68 18.15
C ALA A 502 22.22 7.13 17.68
N ALA A 503 21.45 7.29 16.61
CA ALA A 503 21.00 8.61 16.16
C ALA A 503 20.19 9.29 17.28
N PRO A 504 20.47 10.57 17.61
CA PRO A 504 19.73 11.28 18.66
C PRO A 504 18.22 11.34 18.39
N VAL A 505 17.42 11.09 19.45
CA VAL A 505 15.94 11.11 19.39
C VAL A 505 15.39 12.47 18.91
N THR A 506 16.15 13.55 19.10
CA THR A 506 15.77 14.90 18.66
C THR A 506 15.74 15.07 17.15
N LEU A 507 16.39 14.19 16.38
CA LEU A 507 16.41 14.25 14.92
C LEU A 507 15.19 13.60 14.26
N PHE A 508 14.40 12.82 15.01
CA PHE A 508 13.24 12.11 14.50
C PHE A 508 11.96 12.95 14.61
N ASN A 509 11.05 12.76 13.66
CA ASN A 509 9.75 13.42 13.70
C ASN A 509 8.93 12.92 14.90
N LYS A 510 8.41 13.86 15.69
CA LYS A 510 7.61 13.58 16.91
C LYS A 510 6.13 13.89 16.73
N ASP A 511 5.72 14.39 15.57
CA ASP A 511 4.34 14.77 15.31
C ASP A 511 3.43 13.54 15.16
N VAL A 512 2.37 13.51 15.96
CA VAL A 512 1.35 12.46 15.96
C VAL A 512 0.00 13.13 15.71
N PRO A 513 -0.51 13.09 14.47
CA PRO A 513 -1.79 13.72 14.16
C PRO A 513 -2.94 12.95 14.81
N ASN A 514 -4.07 13.63 15.07
CA ASN A 514 -5.32 12.95 15.39
C ASN A 514 -5.92 12.34 14.12
N HIS A 515 -5.41 11.17 13.73
CA HIS A 515 -5.72 10.51 12.46
C HIS A 515 -7.07 9.78 12.45
N GLY A 516 -7.71 9.55 13.60
CA GLY A 516 -9.05 8.95 13.67
C GLY A 516 -9.16 7.44 13.47
N PHE A 517 -8.10 6.76 12.97
CA PHE A 517 -8.05 5.29 12.91
C PHE A 517 -8.23 4.61 14.26
N ARG A 518 -8.86 3.42 14.25
CA ARG A 518 -9.03 2.54 15.41
C ARG A 518 -8.77 1.09 15.00
N PRO A 519 -8.25 0.24 15.91
CA PRO A 519 -8.16 -1.20 15.66
C PRO A 519 -9.52 -1.78 15.29
N GLY A 520 -9.53 -2.73 14.35
CA GLY A 520 -10.73 -3.36 13.79
C GLY A 520 -11.38 -2.61 12.62
N MET A 521 -10.97 -1.37 12.33
CA MET A 521 -11.49 -0.64 11.17
C MET A 521 -11.09 -1.29 9.85
N LYS A 522 -12.06 -1.43 8.94
CA LYS A 522 -11.88 -1.92 7.57
C LYS A 522 -11.48 -0.80 6.62
N LEU A 523 -10.61 -1.12 5.68
CA LEU A 523 -10.14 -0.21 4.63
C LEU A 523 -9.69 -1.00 3.40
N GLU A 524 -9.33 -0.29 2.34
CA GLU A 524 -8.69 -0.85 1.15
C GLU A 524 -7.20 -0.48 1.21
N ALA A 525 -6.30 -1.46 1.20
CA ALA A 525 -4.86 -1.22 1.32
C ALA A 525 -4.12 -1.75 0.10
N VAL A 526 -3.09 -1.03 -0.34
CA VAL A 526 -2.14 -1.54 -1.34
C VAL A 526 -1.29 -2.63 -0.69
N ASP A 527 -1.07 -3.73 -1.40
CA ASP A 527 0.01 -4.64 -1.05
C ASP A 527 1.33 -4.02 -1.49
N LEU A 528 2.14 -3.51 -0.56
CA LEU A 528 3.39 -2.82 -0.88
C LEU A 528 4.47 -3.76 -1.43
N MET A 529 4.31 -5.08 -1.31
CA MET A 529 5.15 -6.09 -1.98
C MET A 529 4.71 -6.34 -3.43
N GLU A 530 3.42 -6.14 -3.74
CA GLU A 530 2.89 -6.18 -5.11
C GLU A 530 1.95 -4.99 -5.37
N PRO A 531 2.48 -3.76 -5.59
CA PRO A 531 1.70 -2.50 -5.53
C PRO A 531 0.59 -2.33 -6.59
N ARG A 532 0.48 -3.29 -7.52
CA ARG A 532 -0.66 -3.43 -8.43
C ARG A 532 -1.93 -3.86 -7.69
N LEU A 533 -1.81 -4.59 -6.59
CA LEU A 533 -2.94 -5.12 -5.84
C LEU A 533 -3.41 -4.09 -4.81
N VAL A 534 -4.72 -3.85 -4.79
CA VAL A 534 -5.42 -3.17 -3.69
C VAL A 534 -6.35 -4.20 -3.09
N CYS A 535 -6.26 -4.42 -1.79
CA CYS A 535 -6.83 -5.56 -1.08
C CYS A 535 -7.76 -5.09 0.05
N VAL A 536 -8.73 -5.93 0.39
CA VAL A 536 -9.53 -5.78 1.62
C VAL A 536 -8.62 -5.96 2.83
N ALA A 537 -8.62 -4.97 3.72
CA ALA A 537 -7.69 -4.95 4.84
C ALA A 537 -8.32 -4.40 6.13
N THR A 538 -7.63 -4.66 7.25
CA THR A 538 -8.03 -4.28 8.60
C THR A 538 -6.88 -3.62 9.34
N VAL A 539 -7.14 -2.54 10.07
CA VAL A 539 -6.18 -2.00 11.04
C VAL A 539 -6.15 -2.92 12.26
N THR A 540 -5.06 -3.65 12.50
CA THR A 540 -4.94 -4.56 13.65
C THR A 540 -4.30 -3.90 14.86
N ARG A 541 -3.39 -2.94 14.62
CA ARG A 541 -2.66 -2.25 15.69
C ARG A 541 -2.35 -0.81 15.32
N ILE A 542 -2.27 0.04 16.33
CA ILE A 542 -1.91 1.45 16.20
C ILE A 542 -0.84 1.76 17.24
N VAL A 543 0.28 2.33 16.80
CA VAL A 543 1.39 2.79 17.64
C VAL A 543 1.70 4.22 17.22
N HIS A 544 1.14 5.19 17.95
CA HIS A 544 1.16 6.59 17.54
C HIS A 544 0.62 6.74 16.10
N ARG A 545 1.43 7.27 15.17
CA ARG A 545 1.09 7.40 13.76
C ARG A 545 1.29 6.12 12.94
N LEU A 546 1.93 5.10 13.49
CA LEU A 546 2.24 3.86 12.79
C LEU A 546 1.07 2.86 12.93
N LEU A 547 0.60 2.34 11.80
CA LEU A 547 -0.50 1.38 11.71
C LEU A 547 0.04 0.00 11.30
N ARG A 548 -0.48 -1.06 11.93
CA ARG A 548 -0.35 -2.43 11.43
C ARG A 548 -1.58 -2.76 10.60
N ILE A 549 -1.36 -3.09 9.33
CA ILE A 549 -2.41 -3.39 8.36
C ILE A 549 -2.37 -4.88 8.06
N HIS A 550 -3.49 -5.55 8.31
CA HIS A 550 -3.71 -6.95 8.00
C HIS A 550 -4.52 -7.10 6.72
N PHE A 551 -4.15 -8.06 5.87
CA PHE A 551 -4.90 -8.40 4.66
C PHE A 551 -5.86 -9.54 4.95
N ASP A 552 -7.16 -9.26 4.86
CA ASP A 552 -8.17 -10.17 5.37
C ASP A 552 -8.11 -11.55 4.66
N GLY A 553 -8.06 -12.61 5.47
CA GLY A 553 -7.99 -13.99 4.98
C GLY A 553 -6.57 -14.51 4.72
N TRP A 554 -5.56 -13.65 4.76
CA TRP A 554 -4.15 -14.04 4.70
C TRP A 554 -3.58 -14.22 6.11
N GLU A 555 -2.40 -14.84 6.19
CA GLU A 555 -1.71 -15.02 7.47
C GLU A 555 -1.00 -13.72 7.94
N ASP A 556 -0.83 -13.56 9.27
CA ASP A 556 -0.32 -12.34 9.90
C ASP A 556 1.14 -11.99 9.50
N GLU A 557 1.88 -12.93 8.91
CA GLU A 557 3.21 -12.68 8.35
C GLU A 557 3.19 -11.72 7.15
N TYR A 558 2.03 -11.57 6.50
CA TYR A 558 1.83 -10.61 5.41
C TYR A 558 1.40 -9.22 5.90
N ASP A 559 1.15 -9.04 7.18
CA ASP A 559 0.77 -7.73 7.72
C ASP A 559 1.89 -6.70 7.51
N GLN A 560 1.51 -5.47 7.16
CA GLN A 560 2.45 -4.40 6.80
C GLN A 560 2.38 -3.26 7.82
N TRP A 561 3.55 -2.70 8.15
CA TRP A 561 3.65 -1.45 8.90
C TRP A 561 3.55 -0.25 7.94
N VAL A 562 2.58 0.62 8.19
CA VAL A 562 2.27 1.74 7.29
C VAL A 562 1.96 2.98 8.12
N ASP A 563 2.38 4.17 7.66
CA ASP A 563 2.04 5.44 8.30
C ASP A 563 0.54 5.76 8.16
N CYS A 564 -0.05 6.42 9.16
CA CYS A 564 -1.46 6.80 9.12
C CYS A 564 -1.80 7.82 8.03
N GLU A 565 -0.83 8.57 7.51
CA GLU A 565 -1.01 9.49 6.39
C GLU A 565 -0.53 8.91 5.05
N SER A 566 -0.23 7.60 5.02
CA SER A 566 0.24 6.92 3.81
C SER A 566 -0.74 7.10 2.63
N PRO A 567 -0.22 7.41 1.43
CA PRO A 567 -1.03 7.52 0.22
C PRO A 567 -1.45 6.16 -0.38
N ASP A 568 -1.10 5.07 0.30
CA ASP A 568 -1.37 3.68 -0.10
C ASP A 568 -2.46 3.00 0.74
N LEU A 569 -3.17 3.77 1.59
CA LEU A 569 -4.36 3.34 2.31
C LEU A 569 -5.58 4.11 1.81
N TYR A 570 -6.70 3.43 1.57
CA TYR A 570 -7.90 4.01 0.99
C TYR A 570 -9.15 3.65 1.80
N PRO A 571 -10.17 4.53 1.85
CA PRO A 571 -11.42 4.21 2.51
C PRO A 571 -12.20 3.13 1.74
N VAL A 572 -13.06 2.42 2.45
CA VAL A 572 -13.99 1.45 1.87
C VAL A 572 -14.79 2.07 0.73
N GLY A 573 -14.79 1.42 -0.43
CA GLY A 573 -15.49 1.88 -1.64
C GLY A 573 -14.66 2.75 -2.58
N TRP A 574 -13.37 3.00 -2.28
CA TRP A 574 -12.48 3.77 -3.15
C TRP A 574 -12.27 3.08 -4.51
N CYS A 575 -12.00 1.77 -4.52
CA CYS A 575 -11.87 0.99 -5.76
C CYS A 575 -13.13 1.07 -6.63
N GLN A 576 -14.32 1.00 -6.01
CA GLN A 576 -15.59 1.17 -6.72
C GLN A 576 -15.72 2.57 -7.32
N LEU A 577 -15.31 3.61 -6.58
CA LEU A 577 -15.39 5.01 -7.03
C LEU A 577 -14.44 5.30 -8.20
N THR A 578 -13.21 4.79 -8.12
CA THR A 578 -12.14 5.10 -9.10
C THR A 578 -12.10 4.13 -10.27
N GLY A 579 -12.83 3.01 -10.20
CA GLY A 579 -12.78 1.93 -11.18
C GLY A 579 -11.56 1.02 -11.03
N TYR A 580 -10.81 1.13 -9.92
CA TYR A 580 -9.69 0.24 -9.63
C TYR A 580 -10.18 -1.14 -9.18
N GLN A 581 -9.42 -2.19 -9.48
CA GLN A 581 -9.79 -3.56 -9.09
C GLN A 581 -9.43 -3.85 -7.63
N LEU A 582 -10.44 -4.17 -6.82
CA LEU A 582 -10.27 -4.64 -5.44
C LEU A 582 -10.09 -6.16 -5.39
N GLN A 583 -9.10 -6.62 -4.63
CA GLN A 583 -8.89 -8.04 -4.33
C GLN A 583 -9.76 -8.46 -3.14
N PRO A 584 -10.56 -9.54 -3.28
CA PRO A 584 -11.34 -10.08 -2.17
C PRO A 584 -10.43 -10.63 -1.06
N PRO A 585 -10.97 -10.80 0.17
CA PRO A 585 -10.30 -11.59 1.19
C PRO A 585 -9.98 -12.99 0.68
N ALA A 586 -8.84 -13.54 1.09
CA ALA A 586 -8.52 -14.92 0.72
C ALA A 586 -9.53 -15.89 1.36
N VAL A 587 -10.08 -16.79 0.55
CA VAL A 587 -11.00 -17.81 1.04
C VAL A 587 -10.16 -18.83 1.80
N ASN A 588 -10.15 -18.75 3.13
CA ASN A 588 -9.61 -19.81 3.96
C ASN A 588 -10.44 -21.08 3.74
N ALA A 589 -10.00 -21.93 2.82
CA ALA A 589 -10.49 -23.29 2.63
C ALA A 589 -10.16 -24.11 3.88
N GLY A 590 -10.97 -23.95 4.92
CA GLY A 590 -10.84 -24.68 6.18
C GLY A 590 -11.01 -23.82 7.43
N LYS A 591 -12.16 -23.18 7.57
CA LYS A 591 -12.83 -22.89 8.86
C LYS A 591 -14.27 -22.48 8.54
N THR A 592 -15.06 -23.44 8.09
CA THR A 592 -16.49 -23.37 8.36
C THR A 592 -16.62 -23.29 9.87
N HIS A 593 -17.10 -22.16 10.39
CA HIS A 593 -17.71 -22.11 11.71
C HIS A 593 -18.82 -23.15 11.73
N THR A 594 -18.50 -24.35 12.18
CA THR A 594 -19.50 -25.33 12.56
C THR A 594 -20.09 -24.77 13.84
N ARG A 595 -21.22 -24.09 13.69
CA ARG A 595 -22.17 -23.84 14.75
C ARG A 595 -22.36 -25.16 15.49
N SER A 596 -21.85 -25.26 16.70
CA SER A 596 -22.01 -26.41 17.58
C SER A 596 -23.51 -26.67 17.73
N GLN A 597 -24.01 -27.68 17.03
CA GLN A 597 -25.29 -28.27 17.36
C GLN A 597 -25.09 -28.97 18.70
N ILE A 598 -25.67 -28.40 19.74
CA ILE A 598 -25.92 -29.13 20.98
C ILE A 598 -26.86 -30.27 20.59
N LYS A 599 -26.35 -31.48 20.72
CA LYS A 599 -27.10 -32.72 20.53
C LYS A 599 -28.01 -32.87 21.74
N GLU A 600 -29.32 -32.80 21.52
CA GLU A 600 -30.30 -33.33 22.46
C GLU A 600 -30.08 -34.85 22.55
N GLU A 601 -29.64 -35.31 23.72
CA GLU A 601 -29.74 -36.71 24.10
C GLU A 601 -31.06 -36.88 24.88
N ASN A 602 -32.00 -37.55 24.22
CA ASN A 602 -33.17 -38.16 24.85
C ASN A 602 -32.71 -39.04 26.03
N THR A 603 -33.14 -38.67 27.24
CA THR A 603 -33.24 -39.64 28.34
C THR A 603 -34.71 -39.70 28.73
N GLU A 604 -35.30 -40.88 28.52
CA GLU A 604 -36.66 -41.21 28.90
C GLU A 604 -36.84 -41.20 30.42
N GLY A 605 -38.08 -40.90 30.82
CA GLY A 605 -38.60 -40.67 32.15
C GLY A 605 -38.14 -41.59 33.27
N THR A 606 -38.01 -40.98 34.44
CA THR A 606 -38.62 -41.53 35.67
C THR A 606 -39.19 -40.37 36.49
N ASP A 607 -40.48 -40.48 36.79
CA ASP A 607 -41.20 -39.68 37.78
C ASP A 607 -40.51 -39.76 39.15
N LEU A 608 -40.52 -38.65 39.90
CA LEU A 608 -41.03 -38.60 41.28
C LEU A 608 -40.88 -37.18 41.90
N CYS A 609 -42.05 -36.60 42.18
CA CYS A 609 -42.42 -35.78 43.34
C CYS A 609 -41.57 -34.54 43.74
N SER A 610 -42.21 -33.38 43.65
CA SER A 610 -41.88 -32.18 44.41
C SER A 610 -42.82 -32.07 45.61
N GLU A 611 -42.26 -31.87 46.80
CA GLU A 611 -42.97 -31.31 47.96
C GLU A 611 -42.14 -30.18 48.61
N ARG A 612 -42.73 -28.98 48.53
CA ARG A 612 -42.85 -27.90 49.52
C ARG A 612 -41.71 -27.61 50.52
N THR A 613 -41.35 -26.32 50.58
CA THR A 613 -41.36 -25.43 51.79
C THR A 613 -40.92 -24.03 51.33
N GLU A 614 -41.81 -23.01 51.30
CA GLU A 614 -42.16 -22.06 52.38
C GLU A 614 -40.94 -21.26 52.90
N THR A 615 -40.75 -20.03 52.42
CA THR A 615 -41.21 -18.70 52.93
C THR A 615 -40.22 -18.01 53.86
N GLU A 616 -40.06 -16.73 53.56
CA GLU A 616 -39.29 -15.67 54.23
C GLU A 616 -39.50 -15.60 55.75
N THR A 617 -38.47 -15.17 56.48
CA THR A 617 -38.62 -14.27 57.64
C THR A 617 -37.37 -13.41 57.81
N ASN A 618 -37.59 -12.10 57.86
CA ASN A 618 -36.64 -11.09 58.30
C ASN A 618 -36.63 -10.99 59.83
N GLY A 619 -35.48 -10.60 60.39
CA GLY A 619 -35.39 -9.79 61.61
C GLY A 619 -34.48 -10.34 62.70
N SER A 620 -33.38 -9.64 62.99
CA SER A 620 -33.32 -8.73 64.16
C SER A 620 -31.88 -8.29 64.48
N SER A 621 -31.75 -6.99 64.77
CA SER A 621 -30.84 -6.35 65.74
C SER A 621 -29.34 -6.27 65.51
N GLY A 622 -28.81 -5.05 65.68
CA GLY A 622 -27.62 -4.84 66.50
C GLY A 622 -26.52 -3.95 65.89
N ASP A 623 -26.62 -2.66 66.20
CA ASP A 623 -25.54 -1.77 66.66
C ASP A 623 -24.36 -1.34 65.74
N PHE A 624 -24.29 0.00 65.62
CA PHE A 624 -23.11 0.87 65.82
C PHE A 624 -21.74 0.40 65.31
N PHE A 625 -21.19 1.09 64.31
CA PHE A 625 -20.24 2.20 64.51
C PHE A 625 -19.91 2.91 63.19
N THR A 626 -19.70 4.21 63.34
CA THR A 626 -19.34 5.24 62.36
C THR A 626 -17.87 5.21 61.92
N ASN A 627 -17.61 6.00 60.86
CA ASN A 627 -16.34 6.61 60.45
C ASN A 627 -15.37 5.75 59.64
N GLN A 628 -14.59 6.26 58.70
CA GLN A 628 -14.53 7.46 57.86
C GLN A 628 -13.23 7.23 57.05
N ASP A 629 -13.21 7.66 55.79
CA ASP A 629 -12.04 8.15 55.06
C ASP A 629 -10.68 7.42 55.18
N GLN A 630 -10.30 6.70 54.12
CA GLN A 630 -9.17 7.09 53.27
C GLN A 630 -9.31 6.53 51.85
#